data_AF-A0A659QVZ2-F1
#
_entry.id   AF-A0A659QVZ2-F1
#
_cell.length_a   1.000
_cell.length_b   1.000
_cell.length_c   1.000
_cell.angle_alpha   90.00
_cell.angle_beta   90.00
_cell.angle_gamma   90.00
#
_symmetry.space_group_name_H-M   'P 1'
#
loop_
_entity.id
_entity.type
_entity.pdbx_description
1 polymer ?
#
loop_
_entity_poly.entity_id
_entity_poly.type
_entity_poly.pdbx_seq_one_letter_code
_entity_poly.pdbx_strand_id
1 'polypeptide(L)'
;MNNHTKRRGIALTVFLVGVNILAWIWAFCVFHHHAVMLSAAILAYSFGLRHAVDADHIAAIDTVTRKLMQQGKTPLGVGAFFSLGHSTIVVLACLAIVVTSMAFRDRIDVLHQYGSLIGTA
;
A
#
# COMPACT_ATOMS: atom_id res chain seq x y z
N MET A 1 -10.68 -21.26 22.07
CA MET A 1 -10.06 -19.93 21.79
C MET A 1 -10.37 -18.99 22.94
N ASN A 2 -9.33 -18.51 23.65
CA ASN A 2 -9.48 -17.74 24.88
C ASN A 2 -10.12 -16.36 24.61
N ASN A 3 -10.93 -15.83 25.53
CA ASN A 3 -11.64 -14.55 25.37
C ASN A 3 -10.68 -13.37 25.12
N HIS A 4 -9.46 -13.43 25.66
CA HIS A 4 -8.41 -12.46 25.41
C HIS A 4 -7.95 -12.42 23.94
N THR A 5 -7.82 -13.58 23.29
CA THR A 5 -7.41 -13.68 21.87
C THR A 5 -8.47 -13.06 20.96
N LYS A 6 -9.75 -13.35 21.20
CA LYS A 6 -10.87 -12.74 20.47
C LYS A 6 -10.89 -11.22 20.65
N ARG A 7 -10.75 -10.73 21.88
CA ARG A 7 -10.75 -9.29 22.19
C ARG A 7 -9.60 -8.56 21.48
N ARG A 8 -8.40 -9.16 21.44
CA ARG A 8 -7.24 -8.58 20.74
C ARG A 8 -7.45 -8.54 19.23
N GLY A 9 -8.04 -9.60 18.65
CA GLY A 9 -8.38 -9.62 17.22
C GLY A 9 -9.38 -8.55 16.85
N ILE A 10 -10.48 -8.44 17.62
CA ILE A 10 -11.49 -7.39 17.42
C ILE A 10 -10.87 -6.00 17.56
N ALA A 11 -10.05 -5.77 18.59
CA ALA A 11 -9.38 -4.49 18.78
C ALA A 11 -8.48 -4.12 17.59
N LEU A 12 -7.72 -5.09 17.04
CA LEU A 12 -6.88 -4.88 15.86
C LEU A 12 -7.73 -4.51 14.63
N THR A 13 -8.82 -5.24 14.37
CA THR A 13 -9.71 -4.96 13.25
C THR A 13 -10.37 -3.59 13.37
N VAL A 14 -10.90 -3.24 14.55
CA VAL A 14 -11.51 -1.93 14.81
C VAL A 14 -10.49 -0.81 14.62
N PHE A 15 -9.26 -1.00 15.09
CA PHE A 15 -8.17 -0.05 14.88
C PHE A 15 -7.88 0.17 13.39
N LEU A 16 -7.72 -0.90 12.61
CA LEU A 16 -7.43 -0.82 11.17
C LEU A 16 -8.56 -0.13 10.38
N VAL A 17 -9.81 -0.47 10.70
CA VAL A 17 -10.99 0.18 10.09
C VAL A 17 -11.03 1.66 10.47
N GLY A 18 -10.77 2.00 11.74
CA GLY A 18 -10.72 3.39 12.20
C GLY A 18 -9.66 4.21 11.46
N VAL A 19 -8.45 3.68 11.32
CA VAL A 19 -7.37 4.33 10.54
C VAL A 19 -7.79 4.53 9.08
N ASN A 20 -8.48 3.55 8.48
CA ASN A 20 -8.94 3.66 7.09
C ASN A 20 -10.00 4.77 6.92
N ILE A 21 -10.97 4.85 7.83
CA ILE A 21 -11.98 5.91 7.83
C ILE A 21 -11.32 7.28 8.00
N LEU A 22 -10.37 7.41 8.92
CA LEU A 22 -9.63 8.66 9.13
C LEU A 22 -8.85 9.09 7.87
N ALA A 23 -8.24 8.15 7.16
CA ALA A 23 -7.55 8.43 5.90
C ALA A 23 -8.52 8.94 4.81
N TRP A 24 -9.73 8.38 4.72
CA TRP A 24 -10.75 8.84 3.79
C TRP A 24 -11.34 10.20 4.16
N ILE A 25 -11.58 10.46 5.45
CA ILE A 25 -11.99 11.78 5.94
C ILE A 25 -10.92 12.81 5.58
N TRP A 26 -9.64 12.50 5.83
CA TRP A 26 -8.53 13.36 5.44
C TRP A 26 -8.52 13.64 3.93
N ALA A 27 -8.62 12.60 3.11
CA ALA A 27 -8.65 12.75 1.65
C ALA A 27 -9.81 13.64 1.20
N PHE A 28 -11.01 13.48 1.77
CA PHE A 28 -12.15 14.32 1.47
C PHE A 28 -11.91 15.77 1.90
N CYS A 29 -11.46 16.02 3.13
CA CYS A 29 -11.16 17.37 3.61
C CYS A 29 -10.16 18.10 2.70
N VAL A 30 -9.12 17.42 2.22
CA VAL A 30 -8.09 18.03 1.36
C VAL A 30 -8.56 18.18 -0.09
N PHE A 31 -9.27 17.19 -0.64
CA PHE A 31 -9.56 17.12 -2.08
C PHE A 31 -11.02 17.44 -2.45
N HIS A 32 -11.90 17.81 -1.52
CA HIS A 32 -13.32 18.07 -1.83
C HIS A 32 -13.55 19.14 -2.91
N HIS A 33 -12.68 20.14 -3.03
CA HIS A 33 -12.75 21.15 -4.10
C HIS A 33 -12.13 20.70 -5.43
N HIS A 34 -11.42 19.56 -5.47
CA HIS A 34 -10.65 19.08 -6.63
C HIS A 34 -11.12 17.69 -7.04
N ALA A 35 -12.18 17.62 -7.85
CA ALA A 35 -12.80 16.37 -8.28
C ALA A 35 -11.80 15.37 -8.94
N VAL A 36 -10.83 15.89 -9.71
CA VAL A 36 -9.79 15.06 -10.34
C VAL A 36 -8.93 14.34 -9.30
N MET A 37 -8.50 15.05 -8.25
CA MET A 37 -7.67 14.44 -7.19
C MET A 37 -8.44 13.42 -6.37
N LEU A 38 -9.73 13.67 -6.12
CA LEU A 38 -10.60 12.70 -5.45
C LEU A 38 -10.80 11.43 -6.29
N SER A 39 -10.98 11.57 -7.61
CA SER A 39 -11.07 10.42 -8.51
C SER A 39 -9.77 9.61 -8.56
N ALA A 40 -8.61 10.29 -8.57
CA ALA A 40 -7.30 9.64 -8.49
C ALA A 40 -7.13 8.86 -7.17
N ALA A 41 -7.59 9.42 -6.05
CA ALA A 41 -7.56 8.74 -4.75
C ALA A 41 -8.42 7.47 -4.75
N ILE A 42 -9.62 7.52 -5.35
CA ILE A 42 -10.50 6.34 -5.51
C ILE A 42 -9.82 5.26 -6.35
N LEU A 43 -9.22 5.63 -7.49
CA LEU A 43 -8.50 4.69 -8.33
C LEU A 43 -7.31 4.08 -7.60
N ALA A 44 -6.49 4.90 -6.95
CA ALA A 44 -5.34 4.44 -6.17
C ALA A 44 -5.77 3.46 -5.07
N TYR A 45 -6.84 3.76 -4.34
CA TYR A 45 -7.40 2.87 -3.33
C TYR A 45 -7.91 1.56 -3.93
N SER A 46 -8.57 1.61 -5.08
CA SER A 46 -9.13 0.44 -5.77
C SER A 46 -8.03 -0.49 -6.30
N PHE A 47 -6.98 0.08 -6.91
CA PHE A 47 -5.80 -0.67 -7.33
C PHE A 47 -5.03 -1.24 -6.15
N GLY A 48 -4.92 -0.49 -5.04
CA GLY A 48 -4.33 -0.97 -3.80
C GLY A 48 -5.10 -2.14 -3.19
N LEU A 49 -6.44 -2.07 -3.17
CA LEU A 49 -7.29 -3.17 -2.72
C LEU A 49 -7.13 -4.42 -3.61
N ARG A 50 -7.06 -4.23 -4.94
CA ARG A 50 -6.80 -5.33 -5.87
C ARG A 50 -5.46 -6.00 -5.57
N HIS A 51 -4.41 -5.19 -5.47
CA HIS A 51 -3.05 -5.64 -5.13
C HIS A 51 -3.00 -6.37 -3.78
N ALA A 52 -3.76 -5.90 -2.79
CA ALA A 52 -3.83 -6.54 -1.48
C ALA A 52 -4.40 -7.97 -1.51
N VAL A 53 -5.25 -8.28 -2.51
CA VAL A 53 -5.93 -9.57 -2.68
C VAL A 53 -5.17 -10.50 -3.64
N ASP A 54 -3.99 -10.11 -4.10
CA ASP A 54 -3.16 -10.95 -4.97
C ASP A 54 -2.76 -12.26 -4.26
N ALA A 55 -2.63 -13.33 -5.08
CA ALA A 55 -2.51 -14.69 -4.58
C ALA A 55 -1.21 -14.93 -3.79
N ASP A 56 -0.15 -14.20 -4.08
CA ASP A 56 1.14 -14.27 -3.37
C ASP A 56 1.01 -13.78 -1.92
N HIS A 57 0.27 -12.68 -1.71
CA HIS A 57 -0.01 -12.17 -0.36
C HIS A 57 -0.84 -13.18 0.45
N ILE A 58 -1.90 -13.72 -0.16
CA ILE A 58 -2.77 -14.71 0.49
C ILE A 58 -1.96 -15.96 0.86
N ALA A 59 -1.18 -16.49 -0.09
CA ALA A 59 -0.37 -17.69 0.12
C ALA A 59 0.71 -17.49 1.20
N ALA A 60 1.36 -16.31 1.23
CA ALA A 60 2.38 -16.00 2.23
C ALA A 60 1.80 -15.90 3.64
N ILE A 61 0.71 -15.13 3.82
CA ILE A 61 0.03 -14.97 5.11
C ILE A 61 -0.46 -16.31 5.62
N ASP A 62 -1.09 -17.09 4.75
CA ASP A 62 -1.64 -18.39 5.09
C ASP A 62 -0.53 -19.38 5.50
N THR A 63 0.57 -19.46 4.74
CA THR A 63 1.68 -20.37 5.05
C THR A 63 2.29 -20.05 6.42
N VAL A 64 2.53 -18.77 6.72
CA VAL A 64 3.07 -18.34 8.02
C VAL A 64 2.07 -18.59 9.14
N THR A 65 0.79 -18.34 8.90
CA THR A 65 -0.29 -18.60 9.86
C THR A 65 -0.37 -20.08 10.20
N ARG A 66 -0.40 -20.97 9.19
CA ARG A 66 -0.39 -22.43 9.39
C ARG A 66 0.85 -22.90 10.14
N LYS A 67 2.04 -22.38 9.77
CA LYS A 67 3.29 -22.70 10.46
C LYS A 67 3.27 -22.32 11.94
N LEU A 68 2.76 -21.13 12.29
CA LEU A 68 2.64 -20.68 13.68
C LEU A 68 1.62 -21.51 14.47
N MET A 69 0.50 -21.89 13.84
CA MET A 69 -0.48 -22.77 14.46
C MET A 69 0.07 -24.17 14.74
N GLN A 70 0.86 -24.73 13.81
CA GLN A 70 1.56 -26.01 14.01
C GLN A 70 2.55 -25.96 15.19
N GLN A 71 3.13 -24.79 15.46
CA GLN A 71 3.99 -24.54 16.63
C GLN A 71 3.20 -24.24 17.92
N GLY A 72 1.87 -24.36 17.90
CA GLY A 72 1.00 -24.06 19.05
C GLY A 72 0.87 -22.57 19.39
N LYS A 73 1.31 -21.66 18.50
CA LYS A 73 1.24 -20.21 18.69
C LYS A 73 -0.09 -19.64 18.19
N THR A 74 -0.45 -18.43 18.64
CA THR A 74 -1.67 -17.72 18.21
C THR A 74 -1.32 -16.62 17.18
N PRO A 75 -1.62 -16.81 15.87
CA PRO A 75 -1.17 -15.92 14.80
C PRO A 75 -2.06 -14.66 14.62
N LEU A 76 -2.29 -13.89 15.68
CA LEU A 76 -3.24 -12.75 15.67
C LEU A 76 -2.84 -11.55 14.79
N GLY A 77 -1.56 -11.38 14.50
CA GLY A 77 -1.03 -10.18 13.83
C GLY A 77 -0.28 -10.43 12.52
N VAL A 78 -0.26 -11.68 12.02
CA VAL A 78 0.57 -12.06 10.86
C VAL A 78 0.29 -11.19 9.65
N GLY A 79 -0.99 -11.00 9.30
CA GLY A 79 -1.38 -10.17 8.15
C GLY A 79 -1.00 -8.70 8.31
N ALA A 80 -1.10 -8.14 9.52
CA ALA A 80 -0.75 -6.75 9.80
C ALA A 80 0.76 -6.51 9.64
N PHE A 81 1.60 -7.39 10.19
CA PHE A 81 3.06 -7.29 10.05
C PHE A 81 3.53 -7.58 8.62
N PHE A 82 2.87 -8.51 7.91
CA PHE A 82 3.14 -8.77 6.49
C PHE A 82 2.88 -7.51 5.66
N SER A 83 1.70 -6.90 5.81
CA SER A 83 1.34 -5.68 5.09
C SER A 83 2.27 -4.51 5.42
N LEU A 84 2.67 -4.34 6.69
CA LEU A 84 3.61 -3.30 7.12
C LEU A 84 5.00 -3.48 6.49
N GLY A 85 5.52 -4.71 6.48
CA GLY A 85 6.82 -5.03 5.88
C GLY A 85 6.84 -4.82 4.38
N HIS A 86 5.84 -5.37 3.66
CA HIS A 86 5.71 -5.20 2.22
C HIS A 86 5.60 -3.73 1.82
N SER A 87 4.73 -2.97 2.51
CA SER A 87 4.53 -1.55 2.25
C SER A 87 5.81 -0.74 2.48
N THR A 88 6.63 -1.11 3.47
CA THR A 88 7.91 -0.42 3.74
C THR A 88 8.86 -0.53 2.54
N ILE A 89 8.99 -1.72 1.97
CA ILE A 89 9.86 -1.95 0.80
C ILE A 89 9.34 -1.18 -0.42
N VAL A 90 8.02 -1.18 -0.63
CA VAL A 90 7.40 -0.42 -1.73
C VAL A 90 7.63 1.08 -1.57
N VAL A 91 7.43 1.64 -0.37
CA VAL A 91 7.69 3.07 -0.09
C VAL A 91 9.15 3.43 -0.31
N LEU A 92 10.09 2.59 0.14
CA LEU A 92 11.52 2.79 -0.09
C LEU A 92 11.87 2.73 -1.58
N ALA A 93 11.29 1.79 -2.33
CA ALA A 93 11.48 1.71 -3.78
C ALA A 93 10.93 2.95 -4.49
N CYS A 94 9.74 3.43 -4.12
CA CYS A 94 9.17 4.67 -4.64
C CYS A 94 10.07 5.88 -4.33
N LEU A 95 10.58 5.98 -3.11
CA LEU A 95 11.51 7.05 -2.72
C LEU A 95 12.79 7.00 -3.54
N ALA A 96 13.37 5.81 -3.73
CA ALA A 96 14.55 5.62 -4.56
C ALA A 96 14.31 6.05 -6.02
N ILE A 97 13.14 5.72 -6.57
CA ILE A 97 12.75 6.16 -7.93
C ILE A 97 12.62 7.68 -7.99
N VAL A 98 11.99 8.32 -7.00
CA VAL A 98 11.85 9.79 -6.96
C VAL A 98 13.22 10.46 -6.89
N VAL A 99 14.10 10.03 -5.98
CA VAL A 99 15.46 10.57 -5.83
C VAL A 99 16.26 10.39 -7.11
N THR A 100 16.23 9.20 -7.72
CA THR A 100 16.92 8.92 -8.98
C THR A 100 16.36 9.79 -10.10
N SER A 101 15.04 9.88 -10.24
CA SER A 101 14.40 10.73 -11.25
C SER A 101 14.81 12.19 -11.10
N MET A 102 14.87 12.72 -9.87
CA MET A 102 15.33 14.07 -9.60
C MET A 102 16.81 14.28 -9.96
N ALA A 103 17.68 13.33 -9.63
CA ALA A 103 19.10 13.40 -9.92
C ALA A 103 19.42 13.33 -11.44
N PHE A 104 18.57 12.67 -12.22
CA PHE A 104 18.73 12.51 -13.67
C PHE A 104 17.91 13.51 -14.50
N ARG A 105 17.25 14.50 -13.89
CA ARG A 105 16.43 15.52 -14.60
C ARG A 105 17.18 16.19 -15.76
N ASP A 106 18.43 16.60 -15.53
CA ASP A 106 19.24 17.31 -16.52
C ASP A 106 19.55 16.48 -17.79
N ARG A 107 19.46 15.15 -17.71
CA ARG A 107 19.65 14.23 -18.86
C ARG A 107 18.34 13.90 -19.57
N ILE A 108 17.21 13.99 -18.86
CA ILE A 108 15.88 13.77 -19.44
C ILE A 108 15.47 14.94 -20.35
N ASP A 109 15.90 16.17 -20.05
CA ASP A 109 15.64 17.34 -20.92
C ASP A 109 16.28 17.18 -22.31
N VAL A 110 17.49 16.65 -22.39
CA VAL A 110 18.17 16.33 -23.66
C VAL A 110 17.42 15.22 -24.41
N LEU A 111 16.95 14.20 -23.69
CA LEU A 111 16.15 13.11 -24.27
C LEU A 111 14.77 13.59 -24.76
N HIS A 112 14.16 14.57 -24.09
CA HIS A 112 12.93 15.23 -24.51
C HIS A 112 13.13 16.06 -25.79
N GLN A 113 14.27 16.75 -25.93
CA GLN A 113 14.60 17.48 -27.17
C GLN A 113 14.76 16.55 -28.37
N TYR A 114 15.49 15.43 -28.22
CA TYR A 114 15.64 14.44 -29.30
C TYR A 114 14.36 13.62 -29.53
N GLY A 115 13.64 13.28 -28.46
CA GLY A 115 12.37 12.55 -28.54
C GLY A 115 11.25 13.36 -29.18
N SER A 116 11.19 14.68 -28.92
CA SER A 116 10.27 15.60 -29.60
C SER A 116 10.58 15.69 -31.09
N LEU A 117 11.85 15.64 -31.49
CA LEU A 117 12.26 15.70 -32.90
C LEU A 117 11.83 14.44 -33.69
N ILE A 118 11.82 13.27 -33.04
CA ILE A 118 11.38 12.01 -33.63
C ILE A 118 9.86 11.85 -33.55
N GLY A 119 9.22 12.38 -32.51
CA GLY A 119 7.77 12.28 -32.29
C GLY A 119 6.91 13.25 -33.10
N THR A 120 7.50 14.29 -33.72
CA THR A 120 6.82 15.20 -34.65
C THR A 120 6.94 14.77 -36.12
N ALA A 121 7.45 13.58 -36.41
CA ALA A 121 7.51 12.99 -37.76
C ALA A 121 6.43 11.91 -37.96
#